data_AF-A0A8T3DHU7-F1
#
_entry.id   AF-A0A8T3DHU7-F1
#
_cell.length_a   1.000
_cell.length_b   1.000
_cell.length_c   1.000
_cell.angle_alpha   90.00
_cell.angle_beta   90.00
_cell.angle_gamma   90.00
#
_symmetry.space_group_name_H-M   'P 1'
#
loop_
_entity.id
_entity.type
_entity.pdbx_description
1 polymer ?
#
loop_
_entity_poly.entity_id
_entity_poly.type
_entity_poly.pdbx_seq_one_letter_code
_entity_poly.pdbx_strand_id
1 'polypeptide(L)'
;MQGRTMLVKRAGAVAAAELGCSWREENQAQRESYSADWRSVNISTQPQDRQTVQETNDQRRESYSREWEARRLVQACPSGVIRLGTMECGVREHQQLPYRNTLPLPLFTPAELGVRLGRGAPHTQEDLRNFPAPDGACPSKRDVGDITKDLPPVKPLRMEFAKAPRSLGRSMSQEAQRG
;
A
#
# COMPACT_ATOMS: atom_id res chain seq x y z
N MET A 1 -24.84 11.28 14.65
CA MET A 1 -23.64 10.44 14.80
C MET A 1 -22.59 11.18 15.62
N GLN A 2 -22.87 11.51 16.87
CA GLN A 2 -21.94 12.25 17.72
C GLN A 2 -21.73 11.40 18.96
N GLY A 3 -20.57 10.75 19.02
CA GLY A 3 -20.19 9.91 20.16
C GLY A 3 -19.48 10.74 21.24
N ARG A 4 -19.22 10.09 22.38
CA ARG A 4 -18.58 10.72 23.53
C ARG A 4 -17.18 11.23 23.17
N THR A 5 -16.92 12.50 23.46
CA THR A 5 -15.58 13.10 23.32
C THR A 5 -14.97 13.35 24.70
N MET A 6 -13.71 12.98 24.89
CA MET A 6 -12.94 13.29 26.09
C MET A 6 -11.64 13.99 25.70
N LEU A 7 -11.31 15.06 26.43
CA LEU A 7 -10.08 15.82 26.25
C LEU A 7 -9.38 15.93 27.60
N VAL A 8 -8.13 15.50 27.65
CA VAL A 8 -7.26 15.64 28.83
C VAL A 8 -6.26 16.74 28.53
N LYS A 9 -6.25 17.78 29.37
CA LYS A 9 -5.29 18.88 29.27
C LYS A 9 -4.30 18.82 30.44
N ARG A 10 -3.03 19.10 30.17
CA ARG A 10 -1.97 19.25 31.19
C ARG A 10 -1.17 20.50 30.86
N ALA A 11 -0.93 21.35 31.85
CA ALA A 11 -0.18 22.61 31.69
C ALA A 11 -0.66 23.47 30.50
N GLY A 12 -1.97 23.51 30.23
CA GLY A 12 -2.56 24.27 29.13
C GLY A 12 -2.53 23.59 27.75
N ALA A 13 -1.77 22.50 27.58
CA ALA A 13 -1.71 21.73 26.33
C ALA A 13 -2.63 20.49 26.36
N VAL A 14 -3.05 19.99 25.20
CA VAL A 14 -3.82 18.74 25.09
C VAL A 14 -2.87 17.55 25.24
N ALA A 15 -2.98 16.84 26.36
CA ALA A 15 -2.18 15.65 26.67
C ALA A 15 -2.79 14.37 26.10
N ALA A 16 -4.11 14.30 25.98
CA ALA A 16 -4.79 13.20 25.30
C ALA A 16 -6.17 13.62 24.80
N ALA A 17 -6.66 12.97 23.75
CA ALA A 17 -8.01 13.10 23.26
C ALA A 17 -8.58 11.72 22.91
N GLU A 18 -9.83 11.48 23.25
CA GLU A 18 -10.57 10.28 22.86
C GLU A 18 -11.87 10.70 22.19
N LEU A 19 -12.11 10.20 20.98
CA LEU A 19 -13.33 10.44 20.22
C LEU A 19 -14.07 9.12 20.06
N GLY A 20 -15.29 9.07 20.57
CA GLY A 20 -16.23 7.98 20.37
C GLY A 20 -17.09 8.19 19.12
N CYS A 21 -17.58 7.08 18.57
CA CYS A 21 -18.62 7.05 17.56
C CYS A 21 -19.82 6.25 18.11
N SER A 22 -21.02 6.69 17.74
CA SER A 22 -22.28 6.07 18.10
C SER A 22 -23.09 5.82 16.84
N TRP A 23 -23.66 4.62 16.71
CA TRP A 23 -24.50 4.18 15.58
C TRP A 23 -25.83 3.65 16.10
N ARG A 24 -26.92 3.97 15.41
CA ARG A 24 -28.26 3.47 15.73
C ARG A 24 -29.02 3.18 14.43
N GLU A 25 -29.61 2.01 14.36
CA GLU A 25 -30.48 1.54 13.30
C GLU A 25 -31.79 1.01 13.89
N GLU A 26 -32.87 1.19 13.14
CA GLU A 26 -34.18 0.69 13.50
C GLU A 26 -34.86 0.11 12.27
N ASN A 27 -35.32 -1.13 12.38
CA ASN A 27 -36.10 -1.82 11.38
C ASN A 27 -37.53 -1.96 11.89
N GLN A 28 -38.37 -1.00 11.52
CA GLN A 28 -39.78 -0.96 11.94
C GLN A 28 -40.59 -2.15 11.41
N ALA A 29 -40.22 -2.72 10.26
CA ALA A 29 -40.93 -3.86 9.67
C ALA A 29 -40.74 -5.14 10.49
N GLN A 30 -39.55 -5.35 11.04
CA GLN A 30 -39.23 -6.51 11.88
C GLN A 30 -39.28 -6.21 13.39
N ARG A 31 -39.56 -4.96 13.78
CA ARG A 31 -39.50 -4.47 15.18
C ARG A 31 -38.13 -4.72 15.81
N GLU A 32 -37.08 -4.59 15.02
CA GLU A 32 -35.70 -4.76 15.44
C GLU A 32 -35.01 -3.41 15.59
N SER A 33 -34.11 -3.30 16.55
CA SER A 33 -33.26 -2.13 16.71
C SER A 33 -31.84 -2.56 17.03
N TYR A 34 -30.88 -1.81 16.51
CA TYR A 34 -29.46 -2.02 16.75
C TYR A 34 -28.82 -0.70 17.17
N SER A 35 -27.96 -0.76 18.18
CA SER A 35 -27.16 0.38 18.60
C SER A 35 -25.76 -0.07 18.98
N ALA A 36 -24.75 0.71 18.59
CA ALA A 36 -23.37 0.43 18.92
C ALA A 36 -22.63 1.72 19.23
N ASP A 37 -21.84 1.69 20.31
CA ASP A 37 -20.95 2.76 20.72
C ASP A 37 -19.53 2.22 20.81
N TRP A 38 -18.57 2.93 20.23
CA TRP A 38 -17.16 2.52 20.31
C TRP A 38 -16.23 3.72 20.36
N ARG A 39 -15.01 3.49 20.85
CA ARG A 39 -13.91 4.46 20.82
C ARG A 39 -13.26 4.39 19.44
N SER A 40 -13.47 5.45 18.66
CA SER A 40 -13.04 5.50 17.27
C SER A 40 -11.63 6.01 17.13
N VAL A 41 -11.28 7.09 17.84
CA VAL A 41 -9.96 7.74 17.75
C VAL A 41 -9.42 7.99 19.14
N ASN A 42 -8.14 7.70 19.33
CA ASN A 42 -7.37 8.03 20.52
C ASN A 42 -6.09 8.77 20.09
N ILE A 43 -5.84 9.93 20.69
CA ILE A 43 -4.64 10.73 20.51
C ILE A 43 -4.00 10.86 21.89
N SER A 44 -2.69 10.64 21.97
CA SER A 44 -1.94 10.82 23.21
C SER A 44 -0.62 11.52 22.96
N THR A 45 -0.26 12.38 23.90
CA THR A 45 0.98 13.14 23.95
C THR A 45 1.67 12.79 25.26
N GLN A 46 2.67 11.90 25.26
CA GLN A 46 3.46 11.66 26.47
C GLN A 46 4.63 12.65 26.54
N PRO A 47 5.01 13.14 27.73
CA PRO A 47 6.22 13.96 27.88
C PRO A 47 7.51 13.27 27.42
N GLN A 48 7.52 11.93 27.42
CA GLN A 48 8.60 11.08 26.91
C GLN A 48 8.52 10.84 25.39
N ASP A 49 7.43 11.25 24.72
CA ASP A 49 7.31 11.21 23.25
C ASP A 49 8.05 12.38 22.57
N ARG A 50 8.85 13.14 23.33
CA ARG A 50 9.81 14.08 22.75
C ARG A 50 10.85 13.28 21.99
N GLN A 51 10.82 13.43 20.68
CA GLN A 51 11.85 12.90 19.81
C GLN A 51 12.97 13.94 19.74
N THR A 52 14.19 13.48 19.97
CA THR A 52 15.38 14.31 19.97
C THR A 52 16.36 13.75 18.95
N VAL A 53 16.90 14.63 18.10
CA VAL A 53 18.04 14.31 17.25
C VAL A 53 19.21 15.20 17.67
N GLN A 54 20.36 14.58 17.86
CA GLN A 54 21.60 15.27 18.17
C GLN A 54 22.70 14.71 17.27
N GLU A 55 23.32 15.58 16.50
CA GLU A 55 24.39 15.26 15.57
C GLU A 55 25.58 16.16 15.88
N THR A 56 26.78 15.58 15.90
CA THR A 56 28.02 16.31 16.15
C THR A 56 29.03 15.93 15.08
N ASN A 57 29.64 16.93 14.45
CA ASN A 57 30.68 16.79 13.46
C ASN A 57 31.96 17.46 13.98
N ASP A 58 32.82 16.67 14.62
CA ASP A 58 34.04 17.16 15.25
C ASP A 58 35.07 17.70 14.25
N GLN A 59 35.07 17.19 13.01
CA GLN A 59 35.98 17.64 11.96
C GLN A 59 35.68 19.09 11.54
N ARG A 60 34.39 19.45 11.49
CA ARG A 60 33.94 20.81 11.15
C ARG A 60 33.59 21.66 12.37
N ARG A 61 33.67 21.08 13.58
CA ARG A 61 33.22 21.68 14.85
C ARG A 61 31.78 22.18 14.78
N GLU A 62 30.91 21.39 14.14
CA GLU A 62 29.49 21.69 13.98
C GLU A 62 28.67 20.76 14.88
N SER A 63 27.64 21.31 15.53
CA SER A 63 26.68 20.53 16.31
C SER A 63 25.27 20.93 15.93
N TYR A 64 24.40 19.94 15.74
CA TYR A 64 22.98 20.12 15.47
C TYR A 64 22.18 19.40 16.56
N SER A 65 21.25 20.12 17.20
CA SER A 65 20.28 19.51 18.11
C SER A 65 18.88 19.98 17.76
N ARG A 66 17.94 19.05 17.69
CA ARG A 66 16.52 19.37 17.49
C ARG A 66 15.65 18.45 18.33
N GLU A 67 14.64 19.04 18.96
CA GLU A 67 13.59 18.34 19.68
C GLU A 67 12.24 18.62 19.02
N TRP A 68 11.36 17.62 19.00
CA TRP A 68 9.96 17.78 18.59
C TRP A 68 9.06 16.81 19.34
N GLU A 69 7.78 17.13 19.39
CA GLU A 69 6.76 16.30 20.03
C GLU A 69 6.04 15.48 18.96
N ALA A 70 5.96 14.17 19.14
CA ALA A 70 5.19 13.28 18.28
C ALA A 70 3.95 12.80 19.02
N ARG A 71 2.75 13.09 18.49
CA ARG A 71 1.49 12.70 19.13
C ARG A 71 1.02 11.40 18.52
N ARG A 72 0.97 10.33 19.31
CA ARG A 72 0.49 9.04 18.85
C ARG A 72 -0.99 9.13 18.49
N LEU A 73 -1.37 8.59 17.34
CA LEU A 73 -2.73 8.50 16.83
C LEU A 73 -3.09 7.02 16.63
N VAL A 74 -4.20 6.61 17.24
CA VAL A 74 -4.79 5.28 17.09
C VAL A 74 -6.24 5.44 16.66
N GLN A 75 -6.63 4.82 15.56
CA GLN A 75 -8.01 4.76 15.11
C GLN A 75 -8.47 3.29 15.03
N ALA A 76 -9.63 2.99 15.60
CA ALA A 76 -10.23 1.65 15.62
C ALA A 76 -11.64 1.67 15.04
N CYS A 77 -11.97 0.63 14.29
CA CYS A 77 -13.28 0.45 13.65
C CYS A 77 -13.90 -0.89 14.08
N PRO A 78 -15.24 -0.98 14.25
CA PRO A 78 -15.94 -2.23 14.53
C PRO A 78 -15.70 -3.33 13.48
N SER A 79 -15.27 -2.98 12.27
CA SER A 79 -14.87 -3.94 11.24
C SER A 79 -13.58 -4.72 11.57
N GLY A 80 -12.96 -4.48 12.73
CA GLY A 80 -11.71 -5.10 13.14
C GLY A 80 -10.47 -4.44 12.54
N VAL A 81 -10.59 -3.26 11.93
CA VAL A 81 -9.45 -2.52 11.39
C VAL A 81 -8.92 -1.52 12.42
N ILE A 82 -7.63 -1.62 12.71
CA ILE A 82 -6.86 -0.65 13.49
C ILE A 82 -5.93 0.13 12.56
N ARG A 83 -5.84 1.42 12.78
CA ARG A 83 -5.03 2.39 12.05
C ARG A 83 -4.11 3.10 13.03
N LEU A 84 -2.80 3.02 12.80
CA LEU A 84 -1.79 3.59 13.69
C LEU A 84 -0.97 4.65 12.95
N GLY A 85 -0.57 5.69 13.68
CA GLY A 85 0.30 6.73 13.16
C GLY A 85 0.59 7.81 14.18
N THR A 86 0.96 8.98 13.68
CA THR A 86 1.10 10.19 14.50
C THR A 86 0.18 11.29 13.99
N MET A 87 -0.16 12.25 14.85
CA MET A 87 -1.01 13.38 14.46
C MET A 87 -0.34 14.25 13.39
N GLU A 88 0.99 14.34 13.41
CA GLU A 88 1.80 15.14 12.49
C GLU A 88 1.92 14.50 11.11
N CYS A 89 2.05 13.16 11.05
CA CYS A 89 2.30 12.43 9.81
C CYS A 89 1.08 11.67 9.27
N GLY A 90 -0.02 11.63 10.03
CA GLY A 90 -1.19 10.84 9.73
C GLY A 90 -1.02 9.35 10.01
N VAL A 91 -2.05 8.58 9.65
CA VAL A 91 -2.06 7.11 9.74
C VAL A 91 -1.15 6.52 8.67
N ARG A 92 -0.26 5.62 9.06
CA ARG A 92 0.67 4.93 8.15
C ARG A 92 0.54 3.41 8.19
N GLU A 93 0.13 2.86 9.32
CA GLU A 93 0.01 1.42 9.50
C GLU A 93 -1.46 1.03 9.63
N HIS A 94 -1.83 -0.02 8.91
CA HIS A 94 -3.12 -0.67 9.02
C HIS A 94 -2.94 -2.09 9.57
N GLN A 95 -3.79 -2.49 10.50
CA GLN A 95 -3.78 -3.83 11.06
C GLN A 95 -5.21 -4.37 11.07
N GLN A 96 -5.42 -5.52 10.45
CA GLN A 96 -6.70 -6.23 10.53
C GLN A 96 -6.67 -7.20 11.70
N LEU A 97 -7.73 -7.20 12.51
CA LEU A 97 -7.94 -8.10 13.63
C LEU A 97 -8.83 -9.29 13.24
N PRO A 98 -8.60 -10.49 13.82
CA PRO A 98 -7.48 -10.81 14.70
C PRO A 98 -6.16 -10.77 13.94
N TYR A 99 -5.12 -10.23 14.58
CA TYR A 99 -3.83 -10.07 13.93
C TYR A 99 -3.25 -11.44 13.58
N ARG A 100 -2.97 -11.65 12.30
CA ARG A 100 -2.31 -12.85 11.82
C ARG A 100 -0.83 -12.54 11.65
N ASN A 101 0.01 -13.23 12.40
CA ASN A 101 1.47 -13.27 12.20
C ASN A 101 1.80 -14.07 10.94
N THR A 102 1.31 -13.62 9.78
CA THR A 102 1.76 -14.16 8.50
C THR A 102 2.99 -13.37 8.09
N LEU A 103 4.14 -14.03 8.02
CA LEU A 103 5.24 -13.51 7.22
C LEU A 103 4.66 -13.17 5.83
N PRO A 104 5.05 -12.03 5.22
CA PRO A 104 4.64 -11.75 3.85
C PRO A 104 4.89 -13.02 3.04
N LEU A 105 3.83 -13.53 2.41
CA LEU A 105 3.95 -14.73 1.58
C LEU A 105 5.18 -14.50 0.70
N PRO A 106 6.16 -15.40 0.67
CA PRO A 106 7.25 -15.26 -0.25
C PRO A 106 6.62 -15.28 -1.64
N LEU A 107 6.47 -14.09 -2.24
CA LEU A 107 5.85 -13.90 -3.54
C LEU A 107 6.64 -14.65 -4.64
N PHE A 108 7.82 -15.20 -4.28
CA PHE A 108 8.75 -15.89 -5.16
C PHE A 108 9.46 -17.09 -4.51
N THR A 109 8.75 -18.02 -3.86
CA THR A 109 9.33 -19.37 -3.65
C THR A 109 8.37 -20.48 -4.08
N PRO A 110 8.58 -21.05 -5.28
CA PRO A 110 8.17 -22.41 -5.52
C PRO A 110 9.33 -23.25 -6.07
N ALA A 111 9.82 -24.17 -5.24
CA ALA A 111 10.24 -25.48 -5.74
C ALA A 111 9.65 -26.57 -4.83
N GLU A 112 9.62 -26.33 -3.52
CA GLU A 112 9.28 -27.39 -2.56
C GLU A 112 7.77 -27.52 -2.24
N LEU A 113 6.96 -26.48 -2.50
CA LEU A 113 5.50 -26.54 -2.27
C LEU A 113 4.73 -27.26 -3.37
N GLY A 114 5.27 -27.35 -4.59
CA GLY A 114 4.62 -28.05 -5.72
C GLY A 114 4.44 -29.55 -5.45
N VAL A 115 5.46 -30.17 -4.83
CA VAL A 115 5.50 -31.60 -4.53
C VAL A 115 4.38 -32.02 -3.57
N ARG A 116 3.98 -31.15 -2.63
CA ARG A 116 2.95 -31.45 -1.63
C ARG A 116 1.52 -31.31 -2.15
N LEU A 117 1.31 -30.62 -3.27
CA LEU A 117 -0.03 -30.38 -3.85
C LEU A 117 -0.33 -31.24 -5.09
N GLY A 118 0.50 -32.23 -5.40
CA GLY A 118 0.29 -33.13 -6.54
C GLY A 118 0.48 -32.46 -7.91
N ARG A 119 1.06 -31.26 -7.98
CA ARG A 119 1.63 -30.74 -9.23
C ARG A 119 3.04 -31.31 -9.34
N GLY A 120 3.31 -32.01 -10.44
CA GLY A 120 4.46 -32.89 -10.65
C GLY A 120 5.84 -32.30 -10.34
N ALA A 121 6.84 -33.18 -10.43
CA ALA A 121 8.23 -32.91 -10.09
C ALA A 121 8.81 -31.66 -10.80
N PRO A 122 9.84 -31.03 -10.23
CA PRO A 122 10.58 -29.95 -10.89
C PRO A 122 11.03 -30.39 -12.28
N HIS A 123 10.91 -29.51 -13.27
CA HIS A 123 11.41 -29.77 -14.63
C HIS A 123 12.90 -30.12 -14.59
N THR A 124 13.29 -31.25 -15.18
CA THR A 124 14.73 -31.59 -15.31
C THR A 124 15.33 -30.78 -16.45
N GLN A 125 16.66 -30.65 -16.47
CA GLN A 125 17.37 -29.96 -17.56
C GLN A 125 17.09 -30.59 -18.94
N GLU A 126 16.62 -31.84 -18.97
CA GLU A 126 16.21 -32.55 -20.19
C GLU A 126 14.84 -32.08 -20.74
N ASP A 127 13.98 -31.50 -19.89
CA ASP A 127 12.70 -30.87 -20.30
C ASP A 127 12.94 -29.54 -21.04
N LEU A 128 14.10 -28.91 -20.81
CA LEU A 128 14.57 -27.75 -21.56
C LEU A 128 15.18 -28.20 -22.89
N ARG A 129 14.38 -28.83 -23.76
CA ARG A 129 14.80 -29.03 -25.15
C ARG A 129 15.04 -27.65 -25.77
N ASN A 130 16.26 -27.39 -26.23
CA ASN A 130 16.55 -26.26 -27.10
C ASN A 130 15.77 -26.47 -28.40
N PHE A 131 14.57 -25.92 -28.48
CA PHE A 131 13.87 -25.82 -29.75
C PHE A 131 14.73 -24.98 -30.68
N PRO A 132 15.01 -25.42 -31.92
CA PRO A 132 15.61 -24.55 -32.91
C PRO A 132 14.76 -23.29 -33.01
N ALA A 133 15.41 -22.12 -33.05
CA ALA A 133 14.71 -20.85 -33.15
C ALA A 133 13.73 -20.93 -34.34
N PRO A 134 12.41 -20.78 -34.12
CA PRO A 134 11.45 -20.92 -35.20
C PRO A 134 11.73 -19.81 -36.22
N ASP A 135 11.88 -20.18 -37.49
CA ASP A 135 12.14 -19.31 -38.66
C ASP A 135 11.01 -18.28 -38.93
N GLY A 136 10.04 -18.15 -38.03
CA GLY A 136 8.88 -17.27 -38.19
C GLY A 136 7.94 -17.67 -39.33
N ALA A 137 8.28 -18.70 -40.12
CA ALA A 137 7.45 -19.25 -41.18
C ALA A 137 6.28 -20.05 -40.58
N CYS A 138 5.07 -19.50 -40.71
CA CYS A 138 3.85 -20.19 -40.34
C CYS A 138 3.22 -20.76 -41.63
N PRO A 139 3.27 -22.10 -41.86
CA PRO A 139 2.76 -22.69 -43.09
C PRO A 139 1.24 -22.52 -43.26
N SER A 140 0.53 -22.21 -42.17
CA SER A 140 -0.90 -21.92 -42.17
C SER A 140 -1.23 -20.42 -42.14
N LYS A 141 -0.25 -19.54 -42.38
CA LYS A 141 -0.50 -18.09 -42.43
C LYS A 141 -1.42 -17.77 -43.60
N ARG A 142 -2.65 -17.35 -43.29
CA ARG A 142 -3.61 -16.83 -44.28
C ARG A 142 -3.39 -15.34 -44.46
N ASP A 143 -3.73 -14.82 -45.65
CA ASP A 143 -3.65 -13.39 -45.91
C ASP A 143 -4.66 -12.63 -45.02
N VAL A 144 -4.32 -11.40 -44.63
CA VAL A 144 -5.20 -10.58 -43.77
C VAL A 144 -6.55 -10.32 -44.45
N GLY A 145 -6.58 -10.21 -45.77
CA GLY A 145 -7.82 -10.12 -46.54
C GLY A 145 -8.75 -11.32 -46.33
N ASP A 146 -8.19 -12.54 -46.33
CA ASP A 146 -8.95 -13.77 -46.11
C ASP A 146 -9.50 -13.89 -44.68
N ILE A 147 -8.81 -13.28 -43.70
CA ILE A 147 -9.20 -13.29 -42.29
C ILE A 147 -10.29 -12.26 -42.01
N THR A 148 -10.27 -11.13 -42.73
CA THR A 148 -11.15 -9.99 -42.47
C THR A 148 -12.45 -9.99 -43.27
N LYS A 149 -12.57 -10.87 -44.27
CA LYS A 149 -13.76 -10.96 -45.16
C LYS A 149 -15.09 -11.20 -44.43
N ASP A 150 -15.04 -11.92 -43.31
CA ASP A 150 -16.23 -12.31 -42.54
C ASP A 150 -16.50 -11.36 -41.35
N LEU A 151 -15.69 -10.32 -41.19
CA LEU A 151 -15.83 -9.36 -40.10
C LEU A 151 -16.81 -8.24 -40.49
N PRO A 152 -17.75 -7.86 -39.60
CA PRO A 152 -18.59 -6.71 -39.83
C PRO A 152 -17.74 -5.42 -39.91
N PRO A 153 -18.12 -4.43 -40.74
CA PRO A 153 -17.33 -3.22 -40.93
C PRO A 153 -17.17 -2.44 -39.63
N VAL A 154 -15.94 -2.42 -39.10
CA VAL A 154 -15.58 -1.66 -37.90
C VAL A 154 -15.21 -0.23 -38.31
N LYS A 155 -15.95 0.77 -37.82
CA LYS A 155 -15.54 2.17 -37.97
C LYS A 155 -14.30 2.41 -37.10
N PRO A 156 -13.16 2.87 -37.66
CA PRO A 156 -12.01 3.20 -36.85
C PRO A 156 -12.35 4.38 -35.94
N LEU A 157 -12.38 4.13 -34.62
CA LEU A 157 -12.53 5.18 -33.63
C LEU A 157 -11.20 5.94 -33.56
N ARG A 158 -11.14 7.10 -34.20
CA ARG A 158 -9.95 7.96 -34.18
C ARG A 158 -9.80 8.54 -32.76
N MET A 159 -8.98 7.91 -31.93
CA MET A 159 -8.56 8.49 -30.65
C MET A 159 -7.54 9.61 -30.93
N GLU A 160 -7.98 10.85 -30.79
CA GLU A 160 -7.12 12.04 -30.86
C GLU A 160 -6.25 12.11 -29.59
N PHE A 161 -5.07 11.48 -29.63
CA PHE A 161 -4.03 11.70 -28.63
C PHE A 161 -3.26 12.97 -28.97
N ALA A 162 -3.71 14.11 -28.47
CA ALA A 162 -2.92 15.34 -28.49
C ALA A 162 -1.69 15.18 -27.57
N LYS A 163 -0.55 14.78 -28.13
CA LYS A 163 0.76 14.86 -27.47
C LYS A 163 1.26 16.30 -27.56
N ALA A 164 1.23 17.04 -26.45
CA ALA A 164 2.06 18.23 -26.32
C ALA A 164 3.54 17.82 -26.16
N PRO A 165 4.48 18.39 -26.92
CA PRO A 165 5.90 18.05 -26.80
C PRO A 165 6.48 18.73 -25.55
N ARG A 166 6.60 17.98 -24.45
CA ARG A 166 7.50 18.36 -23.35
C ARG A 166 8.90 17.87 -23.69
N SER A 167 9.81 18.81 -23.93
CA SER A 167 11.24 18.58 -24.08
C SER A 167 11.82 18.05 -22.77
N LEU A 168 11.95 16.72 -22.67
CA LEU A 168 12.79 16.09 -21.65
C LEU A 168 14.25 16.26 -22.07
N GLY A 169 14.85 17.38 -21.66
CA GLY A 169 16.29 17.61 -21.75
C GLY A 169 17.02 16.51 -20.97
N ARG A 170 17.89 15.79 -21.68
CA ARG A 170 18.81 14.81 -21.11
C ARG A 170 19.86 15.55 -20.29
N SER A 171 19.92 15.29 -18.98
CA SER A 171 21.15 15.53 -18.21
C SER A 171 21.81 14.16 -18.01
N MET A 172 22.97 13.99 -18.64
CA MET A 172 23.87 12.87 -18.42
C MET A 172 24.80 13.24 -17.25
N SER A 173 24.76 12.48 -16.16
CA SER A 173 25.81 12.53 -15.14
C SER A 173 26.72 11.32 -15.35
N GLN A 174 27.91 11.58 -15.88
CA GLN A 174 29.04 10.65 -15.82
C GLN A 174 29.58 10.58 -14.38
N GLU A 175 30.32 9.50 -14.12
CA GLU A 175 31.19 9.25 -12.96
C GLU A 175 30.54 8.69 -11.68
N ALA A 176 30.40 7.37 -11.69
CA ALA A 176 30.72 6.54 -10.54
C ALA A 176 31.30 5.19 -11.00
N GLN A 177 32.61 5.15 -11.26
CA GLN A 177 33.40 3.92 -11.12
C GLN A 177 34.68 4.27 -10.36
N ARG A 178 34.71 3.81 -9.11
CA ARG A 178 35.90 3.74 -8.26
C ARG A 178 36.93 2.83 -8.91
N GLY A 179 38.16 3.34 -9.05
CA GLY A 179 39.39 2.63 -8.74
C GLY A 179 40.05 3.39 -7.61
#